data_AF-U5VNJ3-F1
#
_entry.id   AF-U5VNJ3-F1
#
_cell.length_a   1.000
_cell.length_b   1.000
_cell.length_c   1.000
_cell.angle_alpha   90.00
_cell.angle_beta   90.00
_cell.angle_gamma   90.00
#
_symmetry.space_group_name_H-M   'P 1'
#
loop_
_entity.id
_entity.type
_entity.pdbx_description
1 polymer ?
#
loop_
_entity_poly.entity_id
_entity_poly.type
_entity_poly.pdbx_seq_one_letter_code
_entity_poly.pdbx_strand_id
1 'polypeptide(L)'
;MAATAAVATALAGFAVNTPASASTHRPCSIVKHSTTTGVTKIGGATATVGTDGIKLTTTRSTNVDKVSWQTAIRPVLASTVNEVSYETVKLDTTAGDNTIVNDAAVPAYHIYVKTAAGAGVLIFEPYYYLGTIGGGNPQRKVRTEWNVLDGPLWTSSTTIAGLPKTAGGPATKTFADVVRDNPRMTVTGIGFGLGTYNAGVTTILDEQRFATTRDCSEHQWSTGFRTGNWWPGRLR
;
A
#
# COMPACT_ATOMS: atom_id res chain seq x y z
N MET A 1 29.09 56.33 3.88
CA MET A 1 28.79 54.98 4.42
C MET A 1 27.30 54.88 4.64
N ALA A 2 26.62 53.93 3.97
CA ALA A 2 25.44 53.19 4.41
C ALA A 2 24.91 52.41 3.20
N ALA A 3 25.29 51.14 3.08
CA ALA A 3 24.72 50.22 2.11
C ALA A 3 23.44 49.63 2.71
N THR A 4 22.30 49.91 2.10
CA THR A 4 21.01 49.30 2.44
C THR A 4 21.01 47.86 1.92
N ALA A 5 21.18 46.89 2.81
CA ALA A 5 21.05 45.48 2.49
C ALA A 5 19.56 45.12 2.37
N ALA A 6 19.18 44.61 1.19
CA ALA A 6 17.86 44.04 0.95
C ALA A 6 17.72 42.73 1.73
N VAL A 7 16.75 42.67 2.65
CA VAL A 7 16.34 41.42 3.29
C VAL A 7 15.33 40.75 2.35
N ALA A 8 15.81 39.85 1.50
CA ALA A 8 14.95 38.96 0.76
C ALA A 8 14.43 37.88 1.72
N THR A 9 13.18 38.00 2.13
CA THR A 9 12.48 36.97 2.89
C THR A 9 12.27 35.77 1.98
N ALA A 10 13.11 34.73 2.14
CA ALA A 10 12.90 33.45 1.48
C ALA A 10 11.60 32.83 2.04
N LEU A 11 10.52 32.91 1.26
CA LEU A 11 9.35 32.07 1.47
C LEU A 11 9.81 30.62 1.34
N ALA A 12 9.91 29.93 2.47
CA ALA A 12 10.05 28.49 2.51
C ALA A 12 8.80 27.90 1.82
N GLY A 13 8.94 27.57 0.54
CA GLY A 13 7.96 26.79 -0.17
C GLY A 13 7.83 25.46 0.56
N PHE A 14 6.66 25.21 1.13
CA PHE A 14 6.28 23.86 1.50
C PHE A 14 6.35 23.04 0.22
N ALA A 15 7.41 22.26 0.06
CA ALA A 15 7.44 21.21 -0.92
C ALA A 15 6.25 20.30 -0.56
N VAL A 16 5.20 20.37 -1.38
CA VAL A 16 4.16 19.35 -1.36
C VAL A 16 4.93 18.09 -1.70
N ASN A 17 5.11 17.22 -0.71
CA ASN A 17 5.63 15.88 -0.90
C ASN A 17 4.61 15.16 -1.78
N THR A 18 4.75 15.35 -3.09
CA THR A 18 3.89 14.71 -4.07
C THR A 18 4.15 13.22 -3.94
N PRO A 19 3.14 12.43 -3.55
CA PRO A 19 3.25 10.98 -3.63
C PRO A 19 3.66 10.58 -5.05
N ALA A 20 4.31 9.42 -5.16
CA ALA A 20 4.82 8.90 -6.42
C ALA A 20 3.84 9.14 -7.58
N SER A 21 4.37 9.60 -8.72
CA SER A 21 3.58 10.00 -9.88
C SER A 21 2.51 8.93 -10.17
N ALA A 22 1.25 9.37 -10.19
CA ALA A 22 0.11 8.52 -10.50
C ALA A 22 0.42 7.69 -11.74
N SER A 23 0.13 6.40 -11.65
CA SER A 23 0.31 5.50 -12.78
C SER A 23 -0.38 6.07 -14.02
N THR A 24 0.28 6.01 -15.18
CA THR A 24 -0.43 6.21 -16.44
C THR A 24 -1.52 5.13 -16.52
N HIS A 25 -2.78 5.51 -16.29
CA HIS A 25 -3.94 4.63 -16.37
C HIS A 25 -4.08 4.06 -17.78
N ARG A 26 -3.37 2.96 -18.06
CA ARG A 26 -3.58 2.13 -19.24
C ARG A 26 -4.86 1.33 -19.00
N PRO A 27 -5.61 0.96 -20.05
CA PRO A 27 -6.77 0.11 -19.89
C PRO A 27 -6.35 -1.23 -19.25
N CYS A 28 -6.84 -1.49 -18.04
CA CYS A 28 -6.60 -2.73 -17.31
C CYS A 28 -7.86 -3.60 -17.31
N SER A 29 -7.67 -4.91 -17.21
CA SER A 29 -8.77 -5.80 -16.89
C SER A 29 -9.26 -5.50 -15.47
N ILE A 30 -10.54 -5.19 -15.31
CA ILE A 30 -11.11 -4.81 -14.01
C ILE A 30 -11.70 -6.05 -13.34
N VAL A 31 -11.24 -6.35 -12.14
CA VAL A 31 -11.79 -7.38 -11.25
C VAL A 31 -12.55 -6.68 -10.12
N LYS A 32 -13.88 -6.85 -10.10
CA LYS A 32 -14.76 -6.14 -9.16
C LYS A 32 -15.08 -6.99 -7.94
N HIS A 33 -15.02 -6.36 -6.77
CA HIS A 33 -15.34 -6.97 -5.48
C HIS A 33 -16.46 -6.18 -4.80
N SER A 34 -17.68 -6.72 -4.81
CA SER A 34 -18.84 -6.09 -4.16
C SER A 34 -19.07 -6.57 -2.72
N THR A 35 -18.30 -7.56 -2.27
CA THR A 35 -18.38 -8.18 -0.94
C THR A 35 -16.99 -8.37 -0.36
N THR A 36 -16.89 -8.83 0.89
CA THR A 36 -15.60 -9.19 1.50
C THR A 36 -15.23 -10.66 1.30
N THR A 37 -15.70 -11.29 0.23
CA THR A 37 -15.37 -12.69 -0.07
C THR A 37 -13.86 -12.85 -0.26
N GLY A 38 -13.27 -13.85 0.38
CA GLY A 38 -11.80 -14.08 0.36
C GLY A 38 -11.00 -13.19 1.32
N VAL A 39 -11.63 -12.22 1.99
CA VAL A 39 -10.96 -11.41 3.02
C VAL A 39 -10.94 -12.17 4.34
N THR A 40 -9.74 -12.45 4.83
CA THR A 40 -9.51 -13.05 6.15
C THR A 40 -9.52 -11.96 7.22
N LYS A 41 -10.22 -12.23 8.33
CA LYS A 41 -10.37 -11.32 9.47
C LYS A 41 -10.03 -12.11 10.74
N ILE A 42 -9.10 -11.61 11.54
CA ILE A 42 -8.65 -12.25 12.79
C ILE A 42 -8.86 -11.26 13.93
N GLY A 43 -9.23 -11.76 15.11
CA GLY A 43 -9.49 -10.95 16.29
C GLY A 43 -10.79 -10.16 16.15
N GLY A 44 -10.76 -8.89 16.55
CA GLY A 44 -11.87 -7.95 16.39
C GLY A 44 -11.85 -7.18 15.07
N ALA A 45 -10.93 -7.53 14.16
CA ALA A 45 -10.81 -6.82 12.90
C ALA A 45 -12.04 -7.01 12.00
N THR A 46 -12.45 -5.95 11.31
CA THR A 46 -13.60 -5.97 10.40
C THR A 46 -13.22 -5.49 9.01
N ALA A 47 -14.01 -5.91 8.03
CA ALA A 47 -13.96 -5.36 6.69
C ALA A 47 -15.38 -5.24 6.15
N THR A 48 -15.67 -4.14 5.47
CA THR A 48 -16.96 -3.85 4.83
C THR A 48 -16.71 -3.13 3.51
N VAL A 49 -17.34 -3.58 2.42
CA VAL A 49 -17.29 -2.84 1.15
C VAL A 49 -18.36 -1.75 1.17
N GLY A 50 -17.97 -0.52 0.84
CA GLY A 50 -18.86 0.64 0.73
C GLY A 50 -18.72 1.29 -0.65
N THR A 51 -19.23 2.51 -0.83
CA THR A 51 -19.18 3.21 -2.12
C THR A 51 -17.77 3.64 -2.53
N ASP A 52 -16.87 3.76 -1.55
CA ASP A 52 -15.58 4.44 -1.75
C ASP A 52 -14.38 3.48 -1.69
N GLY A 53 -14.63 2.18 -1.50
CA GLY A 53 -13.60 1.18 -1.25
C GLY A 53 -14.03 0.06 -0.32
N ILE A 54 -13.11 -0.85 0.00
CA ILE A 54 -13.20 -1.72 1.17
C ILE A 54 -12.68 -0.95 2.40
N LYS A 55 -13.58 -0.72 3.36
CA LYS A 55 -13.23 -0.19 4.67
C LYS A 55 -12.69 -1.31 5.54
N LEU A 56 -11.48 -1.15 6.06
CA LEU A 56 -10.80 -2.06 6.97
C LEU A 56 -10.73 -1.40 8.35
N THR A 57 -10.97 -2.16 9.41
CA THR A 57 -10.93 -1.63 10.77
C THR A 57 -10.30 -2.63 11.73
N THR A 58 -9.39 -2.15 12.57
CA THR A 58 -8.86 -2.87 13.72
C THR A 58 -9.40 -2.24 14.99
N THR A 59 -9.67 -3.04 16.02
CA THR A 59 -10.41 -2.61 17.22
C THR A 59 -9.53 -2.41 18.43
N ARG A 60 -8.39 -3.11 18.52
CA ARG A 60 -7.56 -3.14 19.74
C ARG A 60 -6.09 -2.91 19.42
N SER A 61 -5.39 -2.27 20.37
CA SER A 61 -3.92 -2.10 20.38
C SER A 61 -3.16 -3.36 20.73
N THR A 62 -3.52 -4.48 20.10
CA THR A 62 -2.87 -5.77 20.33
C THR A 62 -2.61 -6.46 19.01
N ASN A 63 -1.61 -7.34 19.02
CA ASN A 63 -1.08 -8.05 17.84
C ASN A 63 -2.05 -9.06 17.21
N VAL A 64 -3.29 -9.12 17.69
CA VAL A 64 -4.29 -10.15 17.36
C VAL A 64 -5.23 -9.73 16.24
N ASP A 65 -5.44 -8.42 16.03
CA ASP A 65 -6.34 -7.92 15.00
C ASP A 65 -5.61 -7.88 13.66
N LYS A 66 -6.10 -8.63 12.67
CA LYS A 66 -5.53 -8.68 11.32
C LYS A 66 -6.62 -8.74 10.28
N VAL A 67 -6.44 -8.00 9.20
CA VAL A 67 -7.20 -8.16 7.96
C VAL A 67 -6.22 -8.46 6.84
N SER A 68 -6.51 -9.46 6.02
CA SER A 68 -5.70 -9.75 4.85
C SER A 68 -6.54 -10.28 3.71
N TRP A 69 -6.09 -10.03 2.51
CA TRP A 69 -6.65 -10.59 1.29
C TRP A 69 -5.51 -10.96 0.34
N GLN A 70 -5.74 -12.00 -0.45
CA GLN A 70 -4.81 -12.49 -1.44
C GLN A 70 -5.59 -13.03 -2.65
N THR A 71 -5.05 -12.78 -3.84
CA THR A 71 -5.41 -13.51 -5.04
C THR A 71 -4.17 -14.12 -5.68
N ALA A 72 -4.34 -15.30 -6.26
CA ALA A 72 -3.35 -15.85 -7.17
C ALA A 72 -3.46 -15.17 -8.54
N ILE A 73 -2.34 -15.08 -9.24
CA ILE A 73 -2.27 -14.73 -10.66
C ILE A 73 -1.51 -15.83 -11.40
N ARG A 74 -1.62 -15.87 -12.73
CA ARG A 74 -0.69 -16.67 -13.53
C ARG A 74 0.73 -16.20 -13.23
N PRO A 75 1.68 -17.09 -12.89
CA PRO A 75 3.04 -16.68 -12.60
C PRO A 75 3.66 -15.88 -13.75
N VAL A 76 4.18 -14.70 -13.42
CA VAL A 76 4.89 -13.82 -14.37
C VAL A 76 6.29 -13.54 -13.87
N LEU A 77 7.23 -13.32 -14.79
CA LEU A 77 8.61 -12.98 -14.42
C LEU A 77 8.63 -11.59 -13.76
N ALA A 78 9.26 -11.47 -12.60
CA ALA A 78 9.26 -10.23 -11.84
C ALA A 78 9.88 -9.06 -12.62
N SER A 79 10.85 -9.31 -13.51
CA SER A 79 11.43 -8.28 -14.39
C SER A 79 10.48 -7.72 -15.45
N THR A 80 9.32 -8.33 -15.65
CA THR A 80 8.28 -7.81 -16.56
C THR A 80 7.26 -6.94 -15.85
N VAL A 81 7.26 -6.90 -14.52
CA VAL A 81 6.37 -6.05 -13.72
C VAL A 81 6.86 -4.62 -13.85
N ASN A 82 6.00 -3.75 -14.35
CA ASN A 82 6.29 -2.34 -14.58
C ASN A 82 5.34 -1.43 -13.79
N GLU A 83 4.36 -1.99 -13.10
CA GLU A 83 3.44 -1.21 -12.28
C GLU A 83 2.82 -2.03 -11.15
N VAL A 84 2.88 -1.49 -9.94
CA VAL A 84 2.17 -1.99 -8.77
C VAL A 84 1.76 -0.78 -7.95
N SER A 85 0.47 -0.49 -7.88
CA SER A 85 -0.04 0.66 -7.13
C SER A 85 -1.36 0.35 -6.43
N TYR A 86 -1.72 1.21 -5.49
CA TYR A 86 -2.98 1.12 -4.79
C TYR A 86 -3.33 2.45 -4.12
N GLU A 87 -4.61 2.67 -3.92
CA GLU A 87 -5.12 3.86 -3.26
C GLU A 87 -5.63 3.56 -1.86
N THR A 88 -5.31 4.44 -0.93
CA THR A 88 -5.80 4.37 0.45
C THR A 88 -6.34 5.70 0.94
N VAL A 89 -7.25 5.65 1.91
CA VAL A 89 -7.70 6.81 2.70
C VAL A 89 -7.66 6.46 4.17
N LYS A 90 -6.98 7.26 4.99
CA LYS A 90 -7.01 7.12 6.45
C LYS A 90 -8.22 7.85 7.03
N LEU A 91 -9.03 7.19 7.87
CA LEU A 91 -10.28 7.73 8.42
C LEU A 91 -10.34 7.82 9.94
N ASP A 92 -9.45 7.13 10.67
CA ASP A 92 -9.49 7.16 12.14
C ASP A 92 -9.19 8.56 12.71
N THR A 93 -9.84 8.85 13.83
CA THR A 93 -9.79 10.15 14.52
C THR A 93 -8.80 10.17 15.67
N THR A 94 -7.90 9.19 15.77
CA THR A 94 -6.97 8.94 16.89
C THR A 94 -5.86 9.99 17.08
N ALA A 95 -6.00 11.18 16.48
CA ALA A 95 -5.02 12.25 16.65
C ALA A 95 -4.94 12.64 18.14
N GLY A 96 -3.76 12.52 18.74
CA GLY A 96 -3.48 12.99 20.10
C GLY A 96 -3.75 11.99 21.22
N ASP A 97 -4.17 10.76 20.93
CA ASP A 97 -4.08 9.69 21.92
C ASP A 97 -2.66 9.11 21.91
N ASN A 98 -1.80 9.66 22.77
CA ASN A 98 -0.41 9.24 22.91
C ASN A 98 -0.25 7.78 23.39
N THR A 99 -1.35 7.06 23.64
CA THR A 99 -1.37 5.63 23.92
C THR A 99 -1.58 4.77 22.66
N ILE A 100 -1.98 5.38 21.54
CA ILE A 100 -2.19 4.70 20.25
C ILE A 100 -0.92 4.83 19.41
N VAL A 101 -0.19 3.71 19.32
CA VAL A 101 1.16 3.57 18.75
C VAL A 101 1.25 3.89 17.24
N ASN A 102 0.14 4.17 16.53
CA ASN A 102 0.16 4.05 15.08
C ASN A 102 -0.63 5.10 14.28
N ASP A 103 -0.19 6.36 14.39
CA ASP A 103 -0.65 7.43 13.50
C ASP A 103 -0.19 7.25 12.04
N ALA A 104 0.67 6.28 11.73
CA ALA A 104 1.18 6.06 10.38
C ALA A 104 0.46 4.95 9.59
N ALA A 105 -0.46 4.22 10.22
CA ALA A 105 -1.05 3.01 9.68
C ALA A 105 -2.05 3.24 8.54
N VAL A 106 -1.77 2.57 7.43
CA VAL A 106 -2.70 2.26 6.33
C VAL A 106 -2.41 0.83 5.84
N PRO A 107 -3.30 0.20 5.05
CA PRO A 107 -3.07 -1.16 4.58
C PRO A 107 -1.76 -1.27 3.80
N ALA A 108 -1.03 -2.36 4.00
CA ALA A 108 0.18 -2.71 3.26
C ALA A 108 -0.18 -3.40 1.95
N TYR A 109 0.63 -3.20 0.90
CA TYR A 109 0.54 -3.97 -0.34
C TYR A 109 1.41 -5.22 -0.24
N HIS A 110 0.86 -6.37 -0.63
CA HIS A 110 1.59 -7.65 -0.65
C HIS A 110 1.83 -8.12 -2.09
N ILE A 111 3.07 -8.45 -2.42
CA ILE A 111 3.46 -9.11 -3.68
C ILE A 111 3.92 -10.53 -3.32
N TYR A 112 3.16 -11.54 -3.70
CA TYR A 112 3.53 -12.93 -3.46
C TYR A 112 4.48 -13.39 -4.56
N VAL A 113 5.63 -13.93 -4.16
CA VAL A 113 6.73 -14.27 -5.07
C VAL A 113 7.20 -15.71 -4.88
N LYS A 114 7.84 -16.25 -5.91
CA LYS A 114 8.56 -17.52 -5.86
C LYS A 114 9.96 -17.36 -6.44
N THR A 115 10.97 -17.73 -5.66
CA THR A 115 12.37 -17.82 -6.06
C THR A 115 12.80 -19.29 -6.15
N ALA A 116 14.05 -19.55 -6.54
CA ALA A 116 14.62 -20.89 -6.48
C ALA A 116 14.73 -21.43 -5.03
N ALA A 117 14.82 -20.54 -4.04
CA ALA A 117 14.93 -20.89 -2.62
C ALA A 117 13.56 -21.11 -1.95
N GLY A 118 12.45 -20.67 -2.55
CA GLY A 118 11.11 -20.90 -2.00
C GLY A 118 10.08 -19.82 -2.36
N ALA A 119 8.87 -19.96 -1.82
CA ALA A 119 7.83 -18.95 -1.90
C ALA A 119 7.95 -17.94 -0.77
N GLY A 120 7.67 -16.66 -1.05
CA GLY A 120 7.72 -15.58 -0.09
C GLY A 120 6.72 -14.47 -0.41
N VAL A 121 6.74 -13.41 0.39
CA VAL A 121 5.92 -12.21 0.18
C VAL A 121 6.80 -10.98 0.34
N LEU A 122 6.74 -10.06 -0.60
CA LEU A 122 7.30 -8.71 -0.47
C LEU A 122 6.17 -7.79 0.01
N ILE A 123 6.45 -6.99 1.03
CA ILE A 123 5.47 -6.16 1.69
C ILE A 123 5.94 -4.71 1.60
N PHE A 124 5.06 -3.87 1.08
CA PHE A 124 5.21 -2.42 1.08
C PHE A 124 4.27 -1.82 2.11
N GLU A 125 4.83 -1.02 3.02
CA GLU A 125 4.06 -0.27 4.01
C GLU A 125 4.30 1.24 3.81
N PRO A 126 3.23 2.04 3.64
CA PRO A 126 3.39 3.47 3.36
C PRO A 126 4.16 4.26 4.41
N TYR A 127 4.10 3.87 5.68
CA TYR A 127 4.87 4.58 6.72
C TYR A 127 6.38 4.42 6.56
N TYR A 128 6.87 3.26 6.09
CA TYR A 128 8.29 3.10 5.80
C TYR A 128 8.69 4.00 4.64
N TYR A 129 7.88 4.06 3.58
CA TYR A 129 8.12 4.97 2.46
C TYR A 129 8.14 6.44 2.90
N LEU A 130 7.12 6.89 3.62
CA LEU A 130 7.07 8.26 4.14
C LEU A 130 8.27 8.57 5.04
N GLY A 131 8.69 7.61 5.89
CA GLY A 131 9.91 7.73 6.69
C GLY A 131 11.16 7.97 5.85
N THR A 132 11.30 7.30 4.70
CA THR A 132 12.47 7.48 3.80
C THR A 132 12.52 8.84 3.12
N ILE A 133 11.37 9.50 2.93
CA ILE A 133 11.28 10.81 2.25
C ILE A 133 11.02 11.98 3.21
N GLY A 134 11.01 11.74 4.53
CA GLY A 134 10.65 12.77 5.51
C GLY A 134 9.18 13.22 5.43
N GLY A 135 8.31 12.38 4.87
CA GLY A 135 6.90 12.68 4.59
C GLY A 135 5.95 12.58 5.79
N GLY A 136 6.44 12.13 6.96
CA GLY A 136 5.64 11.99 8.17
C GLY A 136 4.65 10.84 8.09
N ASN A 137 3.39 11.10 8.43
CA ASN A 137 2.31 10.11 8.47
C ASN A 137 1.32 10.30 7.31
N PRO A 138 0.59 9.26 6.88
CA PRO A 138 -0.49 9.41 5.91
C PRO A 138 -1.53 10.43 6.41
N GLN A 139 -1.90 11.35 5.53
CA GLN A 139 -2.86 12.40 5.86
C GLN A 139 -4.28 11.83 5.99
N ARG A 140 -4.99 12.25 7.04
CA ARG A 140 -6.38 11.83 7.28
C ARG A 140 -7.32 12.43 6.23
N LYS A 141 -8.29 11.64 5.79
CA LYS A 141 -9.31 12.00 4.80
C LYS A 141 -8.72 12.48 3.46
N VAL A 142 -7.43 12.24 3.25
CA VAL A 142 -6.75 12.48 1.99
C VAL A 142 -6.58 11.14 1.32
N ARG A 143 -6.98 11.08 0.05
CA ARG A 143 -6.74 9.95 -0.82
C ARG A 143 -5.30 10.00 -1.29
N THR A 144 -4.61 8.88 -1.15
CA THR A 144 -3.20 8.77 -1.53
C THR A 144 -3.00 7.50 -2.33
N GLU A 145 -2.51 7.65 -3.55
CA GLU A 145 -1.97 6.58 -4.37
C GLU A 145 -0.53 6.30 -3.96
N TRP A 146 -0.17 5.02 -3.88
CA TRP A 146 1.18 4.58 -3.59
C TRP A 146 1.77 3.80 -4.76
N ASN A 147 2.93 4.22 -5.27
CA ASN A 147 3.73 3.38 -6.15
C ASN A 147 4.58 2.42 -5.32
N VAL A 148 4.24 1.14 -5.35
CA VAL A 148 4.89 0.09 -4.58
C VAL A 148 6.31 -0.20 -5.09
N LEU A 149 6.55 -0.01 -6.40
CA LEU A 149 7.83 -0.36 -7.02
C LEU A 149 8.98 0.57 -6.61
N ASP A 150 8.65 1.84 -6.35
CA ASP A 150 9.61 2.87 -5.90
C ASP A 150 9.83 2.84 -4.38
N GLY A 151 9.00 2.06 -3.68
CA GLY A 151 9.00 1.95 -2.24
C GLY A 151 10.01 0.95 -1.70
N PRO A 152 10.48 1.13 -0.45
CA PRO A 152 11.22 0.09 0.24
C PRO A 152 10.29 -1.08 0.60
N LEU A 153 10.77 -2.30 0.35
CA LEU A 153 10.09 -3.56 0.62
C LEU A 153 10.74 -4.31 1.78
N TRP A 154 9.93 -5.03 2.54
CA TRP A 154 10.36 -6.01 3.53
C TRP A 154 9.69 -7.37 3.27
N THR A 155 10.09 -8.43 3.99
CA THR A 155 9.43 -9.73 3.90
C THR A 155 9.34 -10.40 5.26
N SER A 156 8.25 -11.13 5.53
CA SER A 156 8.11 -11.87 6.78
C SER A 156 9.12 -13.02 6.92
N SER A 157 9.81 -13.42 5.84
CA SER A 157 10.78 -14.51 5.86
C SER A 157 12.22 -13.99 5.80
N THR A 158 13.05 -14.36 6.78
CA THR A 158 14.48 -14.02 6.81
C THR A 158 15.37 -15.09 6.15
N THR A 159 14.79 -16.21 5.72
CA THR A 159 15.53 -17.40 5.28
C THR A 159 15.58 -17.56 3.77
N ILE A 160 14.73 -16.86 3.01
CA ILE A 160 14.71 -16.94 1.55
C ILE A 160 15.87 -16.10 1.00
N ALA A 161 16.89 -16.77 0.45
CA ALA A 161 18.02 -16.11 -0.16
C ALA A 161 17.57 -15.14 -1.27
N GLY A 162 18.20 -13.97 -1.31
CA GLY A 162 17.91 -12.91 -2.28
C GLY A 162 16.76 -11.97 -1.89
N LEU A 163 15.90 -12.31 -0.92
CA LEU A 163 14.87 -11.38 -0.42
C LEU A 163 15.42 -10.45 0.68
N PRO A 164 14.75 -9.32 0.98
CA PRO A 164 15.12 -8.45 2.10
C PRO A 164 15.11 -9.22 3.43
N LYS A 165 16.18 -9.20 4.22
CA LYS A 165 16.25 -9.99 5.47
C LYS A 165 15.62 -9.28 6.67
N THR A 166 14.44 -8.68 6.50
CA THR A 166 13.78 -7.85 7.51
C THR A 166 12.38 -8.35 7.82
N ALA A 167 12.22 -9.14 8.89
CA ALA A 167 10.93 -9.61 9.38
C ALA A 167 10.22 -8.53 10.21
N GLY A 168 9.47 -7.64 9.54
CA GLY A 168 8.76 -6.52 10.18
C GLY A 168 9.66 -5.38 10.67
N GLY A 169 10.86 -5.25 10.07
CA GLY A 169 11.86 -4.23 10.37
C GLY A 169 12.19 -3.40 9.12
N PRO A 170 12.96 -2.30 9.26
CA PRO A 170 12.98 -1.21 8.30
C PRO A 170 13.19 -1.73 6.89
N ALA A 171 12.22 -1.47 6.04
CA ALA A 171 12.25 -1.88 4.65
C ALA A 171 13.47 -1.22 3.97
N THR A 172 14.24 -2.00 3.20
CA THR A 172 15.58 -1.58 2.74
C THR A 172 15.81 -1.67 1.25
N LYS A 173 15.03 -2.49 0.52
CA LYS A 173 15.27 -2.74 -0.91
C LYS A 173 14.05 -2.34 -1.73
N THR A 174 14.30 -1.72 -2.88
CA THR A 174 13.26 -1.51 -3.89
C THR A 174 12.90 -2.82 -4.58
N PHE A 175 11.79 -2.83 -5.32
CA PHE A 175 11.45 -4.00 -6.15
C PHE A 175 12.56 -4.31 -7.18
N ALA A 176 13.15 -3.27 -7.78
CA ALA A 176 14.23 -3.41 -8.75
C ALA A 176 15.48 -4.08 -8.14
N ASP A 177 15.85 -3.72 -6.91
CA ASP A 177 16.96 -4.38 -6.20
C ASP A 177 16.69 -5.86 -5.95
N VAL A 178 15.46 -6.20 -5.54
CA VAL A 178 15.08 -7.60 -5.30
C VAL A 178 15.10 -8.39 -6.62
N VAL A 179 14.63 -7.81 -7.72
CA VAL A 179 14.67 -8.46 -9.05
C VAL A 179 16.10 -8.66 -9.53
N ARG A 180 16.98 -7.67 -9.35
CA ARG A 180 18.41 -7.79 -9.69
C ARG A 180 19.05 -8.97 -8.95
N ASP A 181 18.75 -9.11 -7.66
CA ASP A 181 19.31 -10.18 -6.83
C ASP A 181 18.63 -11.55 -7.10
N ASN A 182 17.47 -11.56 -7.77
CA ASN A 182 16.69 -12.77 -8.10
C ASN A 182 16.16 -12.74 -9.54
N PRO A 183 17.02 -12.88 -10.56
CA PRO A 183 16.63 -12.67 -11.97
C PRO A 183 15.59 -13.67 -12.50
N ARG A 184 15.37 -14.79 -11.80
CA ARG A 184 14.36 -15.81 -12.13
C ARG A 184 13.13 -15.77 -11.20
N MET A 185 13.01 -14.76 -10.35
CA MET A 185 11.86 -14.61 -9.46
C MET A 185 10.58 -14.42 -10.26
N THR A 186 9.52 -15.08 -9.82
CA THR A 186 8.18 -14.90 -10.39
C THR A 186 7.24 -14.27 -9.37
N VAL A 187 6.34 -13.41 -9.83
CA VAL A 187 5.19 -12.96 -9.04
C VAL A 187 4.04 -13.93 -9.28
N THR A 188 3.48 -14.45 -8.20
CA THR A 188 2.44 -15.49 -8.22
C THR A 188 1.11 -15.01 -7.65
N GLY A 189 1.07 -13.81 -7.07
CA GLY A 189 -0.14 -13.24 -6.53
C GLY A 189 0.08 -11.82 -6.01
N ILE A 190 -1.03 -11.15 -5.71
CA ILE A 190 -1.06 -9.85 -5.04
C ILE A 190 -2.04 -9.90 -3.88
N GLY A 191 -1.96 -8.91 -3.00
CA GLY A 191 -2.90 -8.78 -1.90
C GLY A 191 -2.69 -7.52 -1.08
N PHE A 192 -3.40 -7.46 0.04
CA PHE A 192 -3.17 -6.45 1.06
C PHE A 192 -3.20 -7.07 2.45
N GLY A 193 -2.61 -6.35 3.40
CA GLY A 193 -2.68 -6.66 4.82
C GLY A 193 -2.81 -5.40 5.66
N LEU A 194 -3.66 -5.45 6.67
CA LEU A 194 -3.68 -4.48 7.77
C LEU A 194 -3.50 -5.27 9.06
N GLY A 195 -2.32 -5.17 9.67
CA GLY A 195 -1.90 -6.09 10.73
C GLY A 195 -1.45 -5.46 12.04
N THR A 196 -0.88 -6.33 12.86
CA THR A 196 -0.21 -6.14 14.15
C THR A 196 0.45 -4.76 14.28
N TYR A 197 0.17 -4.06 15.39
CA TYR A 197 0.53 -2.67 15.71
C TYR A 197 -0.34 -1.57 15.07
N ASN A 198 -1.18 -1.85 14.07
CA ASN A 198 -2.10 -0.85 13.49
C ASN A 198 -3.40 -0.76 14.28
N ALA A 199 -3.34 -0.27 15.52
CA ALA A 199 -4.43 -0.28 16.49
C ALA A 199 -5.47 0.83 16.31
N GLY A 200 -6.77 0.51 16.40
CA GLY A 200 -7.83 1.53 16.32
C GLY A 200 -7.86 2.25 14.97
N VAL A 201 -7.31 1.60 13.94
CA VAL A 201 -7.13 2.16 12.61
C VAL A 201 -8.38 1.89 11.81
N THR A 202 -8.83 2.92 11.10
CA THR A 202 -9.91 2.80 10.14
C THR A 202 -9.44 3.38 8.83
N THR A 203 -9.40 2.55 7.80
CA THR A 203 -8.88 2.95 6.49
C THR A 203 -9.75 2.41 5.39
N ILE A 204 -9.76 3.11 4.26
CA ILE A 204 -10.31 2.60 3.01
C ILE A 204 -9.14 2.20 2.11
N LEU A 205 -9.31 1.07 1.42
CA LEU A 205 -8.55 0.72 0.21
C LEU A 205 -9.54 0.67 -0.95
N ASP A 206 -9.30 1.45 -2.00
CA ASP A 206 -10.23 1.55 -3.14
C ASP A 206 -9.86 0.56 -4.24
N GLU A 207 -8.66 0.73 -4.79
CA GLU A 207 -8.14 -0.05 -5.90
C GLU A 207 -6.73 -0.59 -5.62
N GLN A 208 -6.43 -1.78 -6.15
CA GLN A 208 -5.08 -2.35 -6.24
C GLN A 208 -4.80 -2.74 -7.69
N ARG A 209 -3.71 -2.21 -8.23
CA ARG A 209 -3.29 -2.47 -9.60
C ARG A 209 -2.02 -3.32 -9.64
N PHE A 210 -1.95 -4.13 -10.68
CA PHE A 210 -0.80 -4.94 -11.02
C PHE A 210 -0.69 -4.96 -12.55
N ALA A 211 0.44 -4.46 -13.07
CA ALA A 211 0.72 -4.50 -14.48
C ALA A 211 2.12 -5.06 -14.77
N THR A 212 2.16 -5.73 -15.92
CA THR A 212 3.38 -6.13 -16.60
C THR A 212 3.49 -5.36 -17.92
N THR A 213 4.58 -5.56 -18.63
CA THR A 213 4.76 -5.03 -19.98
C THR A 213 3.69 -5.48 -20.99
N ARG A 214 2.85 -6.48 -20.66
CA ARG A 214 1.84 -7.05 -21.56
C ARG A 214 0.42 -7.04 -20.98
N ASP A 215 0.30 -7.42 -19.71
CA ASP A 215 -0.99 -7.63 -19.05
C ASP A 215 -1.17 -6.63 -17.91
N CYS A 216 -2.40 -6.16 -17.71
CA CYS A 216 -2.75 -5.34 -16.55
C CYS A 216 -4.07 -5.79 -15.93
N SER A 217 -4.11 -5.83 -14.60
CA SER A 217 -5.30 -6.09 -13.79
C SER A 217 -5.45 -5.05 -12.69
N GLU A 218 -6.68 -4.62 -12.46
CA GLU A 218 -7.06 -3.70 -11.39
C GLU A 218 -8.19 -4.31 -10.56
N HIS A 219 -7.95 -4.47 -9.26
CA HIS A 219 -8.90 -4.99 -8.30
C HIS A 219 -9.57 -3.81 -7.59
N GLN A 220 -10.88 -3.67 -7.75
CA GLN A 220 -11.65 -2.58 -7.17
C GLN A 220 -12.70 -3.09 -6.18
N TRP A 221 -12.80 -2.46 -5.02
CA TRP A 221 -13.82 -2.78 -4.01
C TRP A 221 -14.84 -1.63 -3.90
N SER A 222 -16.01 -1.74 -4.52
CA SER A 222 -17.04 -0.70 -4.32
C SER A 222 -18.47 -1.24 -4.47
N THR A 223 -19.37 -0.81 -3.59
CA THR A 223 -20.82 -1.02 -3.72
C THR A 223 -21.46 -0.08 -4.72
N GLY A 224 -20.73 0.91 -5.26
CA GLY A 224 -21.15 1.75 -6.38
C GLY A 224 -21.46 0.93 -7.63
N PHE A 225 -21.07 -0.35 -7.67
CA PHE A 225 -21.40 -1.32 -8.72
C PHE A 225 -22.84 -1.87 -8.65
N ARG A 226 -23.84 -1.09 -8.26
CA ARG A 226 -25.23 -1.47 -8.50
C ARG A 226 -25.59 -1.03 -9.91
N THR A 227 -25.81 -1.99 -10.81
CA THR A 227 -26.29 -1.84 -12.21
C THR A 227 -25.29 -1.58 -13.34
N GLY A 228 -24.01 -1.95 -13.17
CA GLY A 228 -23.06 -1.96 -14.30
C GLY A 228 -22.40 -0.62 -14.63
N ASN A 229 -22.82 0.47 -13.98
CA ASN A 229 -22.19 1.78 -14.08
C ASN A 229 -21.33 2.09 -12.87
N TRP A 230 -20.18 2.73 -13.10
CA TRP A 230 -19.27 3.16 -12.05
C TRP A 230 -19.72 4.53 -11.54
N TRP A 231 -19.94 4.65 -10.23
CA TRP A 231 -20.13 5.93 -9.58
C TRP A 231 -18.83 6.26 -8.86
N PRO A 232 -18.23 7.44 -9.08
CA PRO A 232 -17.14 7.89 -8.23
C PRO A 232 -17.60 7.79 -6.78
N GLY A 233 -16.80 7.12 -5.96
CA GLY A 233 -16.99 7.19 -4.51
C GLY A 233 -17.10 8.65 -4.10
N ARG A 234 -17.86 8.95 -3.05
CA ARG A 234 -18.13 10.34 -2.60
C ARG A 234 -16.88 11.08 -2.11
N LEU A 235 -15.72 10.42 -2.14
CA LEU A 235 -14.40 10.90 -1.75
C LEU A 235 -13.44 11.03 -2.96
N ARG A 236 -13.95 11.10 -4.20
CA ARG A 236 -13.22 11.53 -5.39
C ARG A 236 -13.61 12.94 -5.77
#